data_AF-U1RJ38-F1
#
_entry.id   AF-U1RJ38-F1
#
_cell.length_a   1.000
_cell.length_b   1.000
_cell.length_c   1.000
_cell.angle_alpha   90.00
_cell.angle_beta   90.00
_cell.angle_gamma   90.00
#
_symmetry.space_group_name_H-M   'P 1'
#
loop_
_entity.id
_entity.type
_entity.pdbx_description
1 polymer ?
#
loop_
_entity_poly.entity_id
_entity_poly.type
_entity_poly.pdbx_seq_one_letter_code
_entity_poly.pdbx_strand_id
1 'polypeptide(L)'
;VPVGAPHPLALRSLRARALSGPALQYASLQIPGLAERRLRSRSALEGLLRSWAGPYTREAVAEEAAYYAELLSRPGAAHSALEPLRNLMLSRAETAALGKPVAIPVLSVQGELDPVQPAQAYARDTHHVTGNLRQATIRRSGHFPQEEAPAELVRALLTFLADVAPAV
;
A
#
# COMPACT_ATOMS: atom_id res chain seq x y z
N VAL A 1 -5.60 3.76 -8.95
CA VAL A 1 -5.49 4.57 -7.70
C VAL A 1 -4.92 3.66 -6.62
N PRO A 2 -3.84 4.04 -5.92
CA PRO A 2 -3.26 3.18 -4.88
C PRO A 2 -4.14 3.14 -3.62
N VAL A 3 -4.21 1.99 -2.96
CA VAL A 3 -4.88 1.75 -1.66
C VAL A 3 -3.82 1.23 -0.69
N GLY A 4 -3.91 1.57 0.60
CA GLY A 4 -2.87 1.17 1.57
C GLY A 4 -1.54 1.90 1.33
N ALA A 5 -1.58 3.12 0.82
CA ALA A 5 -0.42 3.90 0.42
C ALA A 5 -0.47 5.30 1.02
N PRO A 6 0.17 5.54 2.18
CA PRO A 6 0.25 6.87 2.77
C PRO A 6 1.12 7.79 1.92
N HIS A 7 1.07 9.10 2.17
CA HIS A 7 1.84 10.09 1.43
C HIS A 7 3.34 9.75 1.45
N PRO A 8 4.05 9.73 0.31
CA PRO A 8 5.44 9.26 0.27
C PRO A 8 6.43 10.07 1.12
N LEU A 9 6.16 11.37 1.36
CA LEU A 9 6.95 12.18 2.28
C LEU A 9 6.56 11.95 3.76
N ALA A 10 5.29 11.63 4.03
CA ALA A 10 4.84 11.29 5.37
C ALA A 10 5.51 9.99 5.85
N LEU A 11 5.54 8.97 4.99
CA LEU A 11 6.24 7.72 5.28
C LEU A 11 7.74 7.94 5.56
N ARG A 12 8.42 8.74 4.72
CA ARG A 12 9.87 9.00 4.84
C ARG A 12 10.25 9.89 6.02
N SER A 13 9.31 10.68 6.55
CA SER A 13 9.53 11.48 7.75
C SER A 13 9.64 10.63 9.03
N LEU A 14 9.33 9.32 8.96
CA LEU A 14 9.46 8.38 10.07
C LEU A 14 10.90 7.87 10.15
N ARG A 15 11.57 8.13 11.28
CA ARG A 15 13.01 7.86 11.46
C ARG A 15 13.37 6.39 11.73
N ALA A 16 12.40 5.50 11.90
CA ALA A 16 12.66 4.08 12.08
C ALA A 16 11.45 3.25 11.64
N ARG A 17 11.67 2.25 10.78
CA ARG A 17 10.84 1.04 10.77
C ARG A 17 11.45 0.12 11.81
N ALA A 18 10.66 -0.31 12.80
CA ALA A 18 11.12 -1.34 13.74
C ALA A 18 11.59 -2.56 12.95
N LEU A 19 12.70 -3.18 13.38
CA LEU A 19 13.15 -4.45 12.83
C LEU A 19 12.10 -5.52 13.14
N SER A 20 11.27 -5.83 12.15
CA SER A 20 10.20 -6.83 12.22
C SER A 20 10.34 -7.82 11.07
N GLY A 21 9.71 -9.00 11.18
CA GLY A 21 9.66 -9.98 10.08
C GLY A 21 9.18 -9.36 8.75
N PRO A 22 8.06 -8.61 8.74
CA PRO A 22 7.61 -7.85 7.59
C PRO A 22 8.64 -6.84 7.06
N ALA A 23 9.39 -6.15 7.94
CA ALA A 23 10.45 -5.22 7.52
C ALA A 23 11.62 -5.93 6.83
N LEU A 24 12.03 -7.11 7.31
CA LEU A 24 13.06 -7.94 6.66
C LEU A 24 12.59 -8.48 5.31
N GLN A 25 11.33 -8.93 5.24
CA GLN A 25 10.73 -9.38 3.99
C GLN A 25 10.64 -8.22 2.97
N TYR A 26 10.22 -7.03 3.42
CA TYR A 26 10.22 -5.80 2.60
C TYR A 26 11.63 -5.46 2.09
N ALA A 27 12.66 -5.54 2.96
CA ALA A 27 14.04 -5.31 2.55
C ALA A 27 14.50 -6.32 1.50
N SER A 28 14.03 -7.57 1.57
CA SER A 28 14.37 -8.59 0.57
C SER A 28 13.82 -8.31 -0.83
N LEU A 29 12.76 -7.48 -0.95
CA LEU A 29 12.20 -7.03 -2.23
C LEU A 29 13.10 -6.01 -2.95
N GLN A 30 14.12 -5.49 -2.26
CA GLN A 30 15.12 -4.59 -2.83
C GLN A 30 16.15 -5.31 -3.72
N ILE A 31 16.28 -6.64 -3.61
CA ILE A 31 17.33 -7.40 -4.30
C ILE A 31 16.93 -7.60 -5.79
N PRO A 32 17.64 -6.98 -6.76
CA PRO A 32 17.32 -7.10 -8.18
C PRO A 32 17.45 -8.54 -8.68
N GLY A 33 16.56 -8.95 -9.58
CA GLY A 33 16.48 -10.30 -10.14
C GLY A 33 15.87 -11.33 -9.18
N LEU A 34 16.30 -11.35 -7.92
CA LEU A 34 15.75 -12.25 -6.91
C LEU A 34 14.30 -11.89 -6.56
N ALA A 35 14.02 -10.62 -6.31
CA ALA A 35 12.68 -10.17 -5.94
C ALA A 35 11.68 -10.41 -7.07
N GLU A 36 12.05 -10.14 -8.33
CA GLU A 36 11.23 -10.45 -9.50
C GLU A 36 10.95 -11.96 -9.58
N ARG A 37 11.97 -12.80 -9.41
CA ARG A 37 11.80 -14.26 -9.42
C ARG A 37 10.87 -14.73 -8.30
N ARG A 38 10.93 -14.10 -7.12
CA ARG A 38 10.03 -14.42 -6.00
C ARG A 38 8.58 -14.03 -6.32
N LEU A 39 8.34 -12.85 -6.88
CA LEU A 39 6.98 -12.42 -7.24
C LEU A 39 6.35 -13.30 -8.33
N ARG A 40 7.16 -13.94 -9.18
CA ARG A 40 6.70 -14.91 -10.20
C ARG A 40 6.47 -16.31 -9.66
N SER A 41 6.94 -16.60 -8.45
CA SER A 41 6.76 -17.91 -7.82
C SER A 41 5.50 -17.92 -6.98
N ARG A 42 4.58 -18.84 -7.27
CA ARG A 42 3.37 -19.06 -6.47
C ARG A 42 3.69 -19.17 -4.98
N SER A 43 4.61 -20.05 -4.60
CA SER A 43 4.90 -20.31 -3.18
C SER A 43 5.50 -19.11 -2.45
N ALA A 44 6.36 -18.34 -3.13
CA ALA A 44 6.95 -17.15 -2.54
C ALA A 44 5.92 -16.01 -2.44
N LEU A 45 5.03 -15.89 -3.43
CA LEU A 45 3.95 -14.91 -3.40
C LEU A 45 2.89 -15.26 -2.36
N GLU A 46 2.55 -16.54 -2.20
CA GLU A 46 1.68 -17.04 -1.13
C GLU A 46 2.22 -16.65 0.25
N GLY A 47 3.51 -16.86 0.48
CA GLY A 47 4.18 -16.43 1.72
C GLY A 47 4.20 -14.91 1.93
N LEU A 48 4.28 -14.12 0.86
CA LEU A 48 4.20 -12.66 0.92
C LEU A 48 2.80 -12.16 1.21
N LEU A 49 1.79 -12.71 0.53
CA LEU A 49 0.40 -12.34 0.75
C LEU A 49 -0.02 -12.65 2.17
N ARG A 50 0.35 -13.83 2.70
CA ARG A 50 0.04 -14.20 4.09
C ARG A 50 0.68 -13.29 5.13
N SER A 51 1.90 -12.83 4.89
CA SER A 51 2.62 -12.00 5.86
C SER A 51 2.17 -10.54 5.84
N TRP A 52 1.51 -10.10 4.78
CA TRP A 52 1.02 -8.72 4.62
C TRP A 52 -0.48 -8.59 4.91
N ALA A 53 -1.24 -9.67 4.75
CA ALA A 53 -2.65 -9.73 5.11
C ALA A 53 -2.87 -9.86 6.63
N GLY A 54 -4.07 -9.47 7.07
CA GLY A 54 -4.54 -9.65 8.43
C GLY A 54 -4.70 -11.14 8.80
N PRO A 55 -4.59 -11.50 10.08
CA PRO A 55 -4.61 -12.90 10.53
C PRO A 55 -5.91 -13.64 10.20
N TYR A 56 -7.01 -12.92 9.98
CA TYR A 56 -8.34 -13.49 9.70
C TYR A 56 -8.59 -13.78 8.22
N THR A 57 -7.81 -13.17 7.32
CA THR A 57 -8.04 -13.12 5.87
C THR A 57 -6.87 -13.71 5.10
N ARG A 58 -5.70 -13.88 5.74
CA ARG A 58 -4.45 -14.30 5.11
C ARG A 58 -4.51 -15.55 4.25
N GLU A 59 -5.34 -16.54 4.62
CA GLU A 59 -5.46 -17.77 3.82
C GLU A 59 -6.26 -17.52 2.55
N ALA A 60 -7.39 -16.81 2.66
CA ALA A 60 -8.20 -16.43 1.50
C ALA A 60 -7.43 -15.55 0.52
N VAL A 61 -6.68 -14.55 1.01
CA VAL A 61 -5.83 -13.71 0.14
C VAL A 61 -4.73 -14.53 -0.54
N ALA A 62 -4.20 -15.55 0.14
CA ALA A 62 -3.13 -16.39 -0.41
C ALA A 62 -3.61 -17.36 -1.50
N GLU A 63 -4.90 -17.67 -1.59
CA GLU A 63 -5.47 -18.50 -2.66
C GLU A 63 -5.23 -17.87 -4.04
N GLU A 64 -5.24 -16.53 -4.12
CA GLU A 64 -5.00 -15.76 -5.33
C GLU A 64 -3.52 -15.72 -5.77
N ALA A 65 -2.60 -16.30 -4.97
CA ALA A 65 -1.16 -16.26 -5.26
C ALA A 65 -0.80 -16.87 -6.62
N ALA A 66 -1.52 -17.92 -7.06
CA ALA A 66 -1.27 -18.53 -8.36
C ALA A 66 -1.59 -17.55 -9.50
N TYR A 67 -2.75 -16.89 -9.41
CA TYR A 67 -3.21 -15.92 -10.39
C TYR A 67 -2.27 -14.70 -10.47
N TYR A 68 -1.92 -14.11 -9.32
CA TYR A 68 -1.01 -12.96 -9.33
C TYR A 68 0.42 -13.33 -9.79
N ALA A 69 0.93 -14.52 -9.45
CA ALA A 69 2.24 -14.96 -9.90
C ALA A 69 2.29 -15.12 -11.44
N GLU A 70 1.19 -15.58 -12.05
CA GLU A 70 1.03 -15.63 -13.51
C GLU A 70 1.08 -14.21 -14.11
N LEU A 71 0.29 -13.27 -13.58
CA LEU A 71 0.30 -11.89 -14.05
C LEU A 71 1.68 -11.23 -13.92
N LEU A 72 2.38 -11.46 -12.80
CA LEU A 72 3.71 -10.93 -12.53
C LEU A 72 4.81 -11.61 -13.38
N SER A 73 4.51 -12.76 -13.98
CA SER A 73 5.39 -13.45 -14.93
C SER A 73 5.40 -12.83 -16.32
N ARG A 74 4.45 -11.93 -16.62
CA ARG A 74 4.45 -11.16 -17.87
C ARG A 74 5.71 -10.28 -17.97
N PRO A 75 6.24 -10.06 -19.18
CA PRO A 75 7.42 -9.21 -19.37
C PRO A 75 7.26 -7.85 -18.70
N GLY A 76 8.24 -7.45 -17.90
CA GLY A 76 8.24 -6.18 -17.16
C GLY A 76 7.36 -6.13 -15.91
N ALA A 77 6.33 -6.99 -15.77
CA ALA A 77 5.31 -6.84 -14.72
C ALA A 77 5.88 -6.88 -13.30
N ALA A 78 6.64 -7.92 -12.95
CA ALA A 78 7.28 -8.00 -11.63
C ALA A 78 8.28 -6.87 -11.37
N HIS A 79 8.95 -6.37 -12.41
CA HIS A 79 9.91 -5.27 -12.27
C HIS A 79 9.18 -3.97 -11.94
N SER A 80 8.18 -3.60 -12.75
CA SER A 80 7.36 -2.40 -12.55
C SER A 80 6.59 -2.43 -11.22
N ALA A 81 6.09 -3.59 -10.81
CA ALA A 81 5.42 -3.75 -9.52
C ALA A 81 6.35 -3.45 -8.32
N LEU A 82 7.66 -3.66 -8.48
CA LEU A 82 8.66 -3.44 -7.43
C LEU A 82 9.23 -2.02 -7.42
N GLU A 83 9.13 -1.25 -8.50
CA GLU A 83 9.72 0.09 -8.58
C GLU A 83 9.29 1.03 -7.44
N PRO A 84 7.99 1.13 -7.08
CA PRO A 84 7.57 1.98 -5.97
C PRO A 84 8.16 1.57 -4.63
N LEU A 85 8.39 0.26 -4.44
CA LEU A 85 8.99 -0.29 -3.22
C LEU A 85 10.51 -0.07 -3.20
N ARG A 86 11.15 -0.04 -4.37
CA ARG A 86 12.60 0.08 -4.57
C ARG A 86 13.14 1.50 -4.55
N ASN A 87 12.30 2.48 -4.86
CA ASN A 87 12.68 3.89 -4.79
C ASN A 87 12.77 4.36 -3.34
N LEU A 88 13.79 3.88 -2.63
CA LEU A 88 14.06 4.21 -1.23
C LEU A 88 14.43 5.70 -1.07
N MET A 89 15.00 6.32 -2.11
CA MET A 89 15.36 7.72 -2.14
C MET A 89 14.52 8.47 -3.17
N LEU A 90 13.98 9.63 -2.77
CA LEU A 90 13.44 10.59 -3.72
C LEU A 90 14.57 11.52 -4.15
N SER A 91 14.63 11.85 -5.43
CA SER A 91 15.42 12.97 -5.92
C SER A 91 14.93 14.29 -5.30
N ARG A 92 15.76 15.33 -5.41
CA ARG A 92 15.36 16.69 -5.02
C ARG A 92 14.13 17.17 -5.78
N ALA A 93 14.04 16.85 -7.08
CA ALA A 93 12.92 17.23 -7.92
C ALA A 93 11.62 16.52 -7.48
N GLU A 94 11.67 15.21 -7.21
CA GLU A 94 10.50 14.46 -6.69
C GLU A 94 10.09 14.95 -5.31
N THR A 95 11.05 15.22 -4.42
CA THR A 95 10.77 15.77 -3.09
C THR A 95 10.08 17.13 -3.19
N ALA A 96 10.57 18.02 -4.06
CA ALA A 96 9.96 19.32 -4.29
C ALA A 96 8.56 19.20 -4.92
N ALA A 97 8.36 18.25 -5.85
CA ALA A 97 7.07 18.00 -6.47
C ALA A 97 6.04 17.46 -5.46
N LEU A 98 6.43 16.45 -4.67
CA LEU A 98 5.61 15.83 -3.63
C LEU A 98 5.42 16.74 -2.41
N GLY A 99 6.25 17.77 -2.24
CA GLY A 99 6.12 18.77 -1.18
C GLY A 99 5.01 19.78 -1.43
N LYS A 100 4.49 19.88 -2.67
CA LYS A 100 3.36 20.75 -2.99
C LYS A 100 2.09 20.15 -2.38
N PRO A 101 1.35 20.89 -1.54
CA PRO A 101 0.14 20.34 -0.93
C PRO A 101 -0.94 19.97 -1.94
N VAL A 102 -1.62 18.86 -1.68
CA VAL A 102 -2.78 18.42 -2.47
C VAL A 102 -4.02 19.21 -2.05
N ALA A 103 -4.58 19.98 -2.97
CA ALA A 103 -5.75 20.82 -2.72
C ALA A 103 -7.10 20.17 -3.08
N ILE A 104 -7.07 19.07 -3.84
CA ILE A 104 -8.28 18.32 -4.19
C ILE A 104 -8.70 17.39 -3.03
N PRO A 105 -9.96 16.93 -2.99
CA PRO A 105 -10.38 15.94 -2.00
C PRO A 105 -9.58 14.64 -2.08
N VAL A 106 -9.17 14.10 -0.93
CA VAL A 106 -8.37 12.88 -0.82
C VAL A 106 -9.02 11.91 0.16
N LEU A 107 -9.12 10.64 -0.23
CA LEU A 107 -9.41 9.53 0.66
C LEU A 107 -8.12 8.74 0.90
N SER A 108 -7.64 8.74 2.14
CA SER A 108 -6.51 7.92 2.59
C SER A 108 -7.03 6.68 3.33
N VAL A 109 -6.73 5.49 2.80
CA VAL A 109 -7.24 4.22 3.34
C VAL A 109 -6.11 3.37 3.89
N GLN A 110 -6.27 2.92 5.13
CA GLN A 110 -5.35 2.04 5.84
C GLN A 110 -6.07 0.77 6.34
N GLY A 111 -5.41 -0.38 6.32
CA GLY A 111 -5.83 -1.52 7.13
C GLY A 111 -5.35 -1.41 8.59
N GLU A 112 -6.25 -1.68 9.55
CA GLU A 112 -5.97 -1.59 10.99
C GLU A 112 -4.74 -2.41 11.43
N LEU A 113 -4.47 -3.52 10.74
CA LEU A 113 -3.41 -4.48 11.05
C LEU A 113 -2.30 -4.47 10.00
N ASP A 114 -2.17 -3.40 9.19
CA ASP A 114 -1.16 -3.28 8.13
C ASP A 114 0.27 -3.45 8.71
N PRO A 115 0.98 -4.55 8.38
CA PRO A 115 2.33 -4.80 8.88
C PRO A 115 3.41 -4.10 8.04
N VAL A 116 3.03 -3.51 6.91
CA VAL A 116 3.90 -2.87 5.94
C VAL A 116 3.94 -1.37 6.20
N GLN A 117 2.80 -0.69 6.15
CA GLN A 117 2.73 0.77 6.28
C GLN A 117 2.35 1.19 7.71
N PRO A 118 3.20 1.95 8.40
CA PRO A 118 2.92 2.38 9.77
C PRO A 118 1.74 3.36 9.83
N ALA A 119 0.87 3.21 10.83
CA ALA A 119 -0.27 4.12 11.06
C ALA A 119 0.14 5.60 11.19
N GLN A 120 1.35 5.86 11.71
CA GLN A 120 1.88 7.22 11.82
C GLN A 120 2.11 7.89 10.46
N ALA A 121 2.36 7.11 9.39
CA ALA A 121 2.51 7.67 8.05
C ALA A 121 1.17 8.22 7.56
N TYR A 122 0.09 7.45 7.73
CA TYR A 122 -1.26 7.90 7.38
C TYR A 122 -1.66 9.13 8.21
N ALA A 123 -1.44 9.13 9.53
CA ALA A 123 -1.74 10.30 10.38
C ALA A 123 -1.04 11.60 9.89
N ARG A 124 0.15 11.47 9.29
CA ARG A 124 0.94 12.58 8.75
C ARG A 124 0.51 13.02 7.34
N ASP A 125 -0.42 12.33 6.68
CA ASP A 125 -1.00 12.78 5.40
C ASP A 125 -1.65 14.17 5.53
N THR A 126 -2.13 14.51 6.73
CA THR A 126 -2.66 15.84 7.09
C THR A 126 -1.68 16.99 6.83
N HIS A 127 -0.37 16.74 6.82
CA HIS A 127 0.63 17.76 6.50
C HIS A 127 0.80 18.00 4.99
N HIS A 128 0.22 17.13 4.16
CA HIS A 128 0.42 17.14 2.71
C HIS A 128 -0.88 17.40 1.93
N VAL A 129 -2.02 17.47 2.60
CA VAL A 129 -3.32 17.76 1.99
C VAL A 129 -3.88 19.02 2.64
N THR A 130 -4.11 20.05 1.83
CA THR A 130 -4.80 21.29 2.25
C THR A 130 -6.28 21.27 1.88
N GLY A 131 -6.69 20.38 0.97
CA GLY A 131 -8.09 20.11 0.66
C GLY A 131 -8.80 19.25 1.71
N ASN A 132 -9.98 18.74 1.36
CA ASN A 132 -10.71 17.78 2.20
C ASN A 132 -9.97 16.44 2.24
N LEU A 133 -9.34 16.13 3.38
CA LEU A 133 -8.75 14.82 3.65
C LEU A 133 -9.70 13.98 4.50
N ARG A 134 -10.16 12.86 3.95
CA ARG A 134 -10.84 11.80 4.69
C ARG A 134 -9.87 10.64 4.92
N GLN A 135 -9.79 10.17 6.15
CA GLN A 135 -8.99 9.00 6.51
C GLN A 135 -9.91 7.86 6.93
N ALA A 136 -9.73 6.69 6.34
CA ALA A 136 -10.52 5.50 6.63
C ALA A 136 -9.60 4.36 7.09
N THR A 137 -9.89 3.81 8.27
CA THR A 137 -9.23 2.61 8.77
C THR A 137 -10.18 1.42 8.62
N ILE A 138 -9.78 0.44 7.80
CA ILE A 138 -10.53 -0.78 7.58
C ILE A 138 -10.17 -1.78 8.67
N ARG A 139 -11.14 -2.08 9.53
CA ARG A 139 -10.94 -2.94 10.71
C ARG A 139 -10.59 -4.35 10.30
N ARG A 140 -9.74 -5.01 11.10
CA ARG A 140 -9.28 -6.41 10.89
C ARG A 140 -8.57 -6.69 9.56
N SER A 141 -8.29 -5.66 8.76
CA SER A 141 -7.56 -5.75 7.48
C SER A 141 -6.07 -5.48 7.69
N GLY A 142 -5.22 -6.23 7.01
CA GLY A 142 -3.82 -5.95 6.79
C GLY A 142 -3.60 -4.98 5.62
N HIS A 143 -2.52 -5.18 4.88
CA HIS A 143 -2.07 -4.28 3.82
C HIS A 143 -2.97 -4.26 2.57
N PHE A 144 -3.87 -5.24 2.38
CA PHE A 144 -4.69 -5.35 1.17
C PHE A 144 -6.19 -5.17 1.44
N PRO A 145 -6.67 -3.98 1.88
CA PRO A 145 -8.11 -3.76 2.12
C PRO A 145 -9.03 -4.18 0.98
N GLN A 146 -8.57 -4.07 -0.28
CA GLN A 146 -9.32 -4.48 -1.47
C GLN A 146 -9.53 -6.00 -1.57
N GLU A 147 -8.61 -6.82 -1.07
CA GLU A 147 -8.73 -8.28 -1.06
C GLU A 147 -9.32 -8.79 0.26
N GLU A 148 -9.01 -8.11 1.37
CA GLU A 148 -9.33 -8.58 2.71
C GLU A 148 -10.73 -8.17 3.18
N ALA A 149 -11.19 -6.98 2.80
CA ALA A 149 -12.47 -6.44 3.22
C ALA A 149 -13.08 -5.56 2.11
N PRO A 150 -13.30 -6.10 0.90
CA PRO A 150 -13.75 -5.34 -0.27
C PRO A 150 -15.04 -4.56 0.00
N ALA A 151 -15.99 -5.16 0.74
CA ALA A 151 -17.25 -4.50 1.07
C ALA A 151 -17.07 -3.26 1.97
N GLU A 152 -16.12 -3.29 2.90
CA GLU A 152 -15.80 -2.12 3.75
C GLU A 152 -15.07 -1.05 2.96
N LEU A 153 -14.13 -1.44 2.10
CA LEU A 153 -13.43 -0.51 1.21
C LEU A 153 -14.43 0.21 0.28
N VAL A 154 -15.33 -0.54 -0.34
CA VAL A 154 -16.37 0.01 -1.23
C VAL A 154 -17.28 0.96 -0.45
N ARG A 155 -17.69 0.62 0.78
CA ARG A 155 -18.46 1.54 1.62
C ARG A 155 -17.72 2.84 1.85
N ALA A 156 -16.46 2.78 2.30
CA ALA A 156 -15.64 3.98 2.54
C ALA A 156 -15.49 4.84 1.28
N LEU A 157 -15.29 4.20 0.12
CA LEU A 157 -15.18 4.86 -1.17
C LEU A 157 -16.50 5.55 -1.56
N LEU A 158 -17.63 4.84 -1.48
CA LEU A 158 -18.93 5.39 -1.87
C LEU A 158 -19.36 6.54 -0.96
N THR A 159 -19.12 6.45 0.36
CA THR A 159 -19.40 7.56 1.27
C THR A 159 -18.53 8.77 0.93
N PHE A 160 -17.24 8.57 0.65
CA PHE A 160 -16.37 9.67 0.23
C PHE A 160 -16.83 10.30 -1.09
N LEU A 161 -17.19 9.49 -2.09
CA LEU A 161 -17.65 9.99 -3.39
C LEU A 161 -18.96 10.77 -3.26
N ALA A 162 -19.88 10.34 -2.40
CA ALA A 162 -21.12 11.07 -2.13
C ALA A 162 -20.85 12.45 -1.50
N ASP A 163 -19.84 12.56 -0.63
CA ASP A 163 -19.49 13.81 0.04
C ASP A 163 -18.79 14.82 -0.88
N VAL A 164 -18.11 14.35 -1.93
CA VAL A 164 -17.32 15.20 -2.86
C VAL A 164 -17.97 15.36 -4.24
N ALA A 165 -19.09 14.67 -4.49
CA ALA A 165 -19.83 14.81 -5.73
C ALA A 165 -20.28 16.27 -5.91
N PRO A 166 -20.15 16.85 -7.11
CA PRO A 166 -20.71 18.17 -7.38
C PRO A 166 -22.22 18.16 -7.09
N ALA A 167 -22.74 19.27 -6.57
CA ALA A 167 -24.19 19.47 -6.58
C ALA A 167 -24.67 19.41 -8.04
N VAL A 168 -25.56 18.47 -8.32
CA VAL A 168 -26.20 18.29 -9.64
C VAL A 168 -27.22 19.40 -9.87
#